data_AF-A0A9Q3V0E3-F1
#
_entry.id   AF-A0A9Q3V0E3-F1
#
_cell.length_a   1.000
_cell.length_b   1.000
_cell.length_c   1.000
_cell.angle_alpha   90.00
_cell.angle_beta   90.00
_cell.angle_gamma   90.00
#
_symmetry.space_group_name_H-M   'P 1'
#
loop_
_entity.id
_entity.type
_entity.pdbx_description
1 polymer ?
#
loop_
_entity_poly.entity_id
_entity_poly.type
_entity_poly.pdbx_seq_one_letter_code
_entity_poly.pdbx_strand_id
1 'polypeptide(L)'
;MKKTITLFTLLLSILAFSQEFQFEEVVKMDSTITKEELYNRARIWANQSFKSKKTSVNIEDKEDGEIAGVGVIDYRTKKNYLGASCIEGPISYKMNIYVKDGRYKYQFHTFEHKGSRGANCSRLDLGVLRYEPENTDKGFVDIINKITDFVNPIISDLKSAMNKKYEVSKDW
;
A
#
# COMPACT_ATOMS: atom_id res chain seq x y z
N MET A 1 16.29 -29.50 29.34
CA MET A 1 15.66 -28.18 29.12
C MET A 1 16.44 -27.23 28.20
N LYS A 2 17.61 -27.61 27.64
CA LYS A 2 18.35 -26.76 26.67
C LYS A 2 18.04 -27.08 25.19
N LYS A 3 17.56 -28.29 24.86
CA LYS A 3 17.25 -28.72 23.49
C LYS A 3 15.89 -28.23 22.96
N THR A 4 14.98 -27.83 23.85
CA THR A 4 13.66 -27.28 23.48
C THR A 4 13.71 -25.81 23.08
N ILE A 5 14.71 -25.05 23.57
CA ILE A 5 14.89 -23.63 23.23
C ILE A 5 15.40 -23.47 21.79
N THR A 6 16.26 -24.37 21.32
CA THR A 6 16.84 -24.32 19.97
C THR A 6 15.82 -24.58 18.86
N LEU A 7 14.81 -25.41 19.12
CA LEU A 7 13.73 -25.69 18.15
C LEU A 7 12.79 -24.48 17.99
N PHE A 8 12.57 -23.71 19.07
CA PHE A 8 11.70 -22.54 19.06
C PHE A 8 12.31 -21.36 18.27
N THR A 9 13.64 -21.19 18.35
CA THR A 9 14.36 -20.16 17.58
C THR A 9 14.40 -20.44 16.06
N LEU A 10 14.35 -21.71 15.64
CA LEU A 10 14.32 -22.07 14.21
C LEU A 10 12.94 -21.85 13.59
N LEU A 11 11.86 -21.98 14.37
CA LEU A 11 10.49 -21.73 13.93
C LEU A 11 10.19 -20.23 13.77
N LEU A 12 10.79 -19.38 14.61
CA LEU A 12 10.57 -17.93 14.57
C LEU A 12 11.18 -17.26 13.33
N SER A 13 12.31 -17.77 12.84
CA SER A 13 12.96 -17.25 11.64
C SER A 13 12.17 -17.57 10.36
N ILE A 14 11.48 -18.72 10.28
CA ILE A 14 10.68 -19.10 9.10
C ILE A 14 9.48 -18.16 8.90
N LEU A 15 8.91 -17.61 9.98
CA LEU A 15 7.76 -16.68 9.91
C LEU A 15 8.14 -15.30 9.35
N ALA A 16 9.40 -14.88 9.46
CA ALA A 16 9.84 -13.57 8.99
C ALA A 16 9.97 -13.48 7.45
N PHE A 17 10.19 -14.60 6.76
CA PHE A 17 10.50 -14.63 5.32
C PHE A 17 9.28 -14.72 4.40
N SER A 18 8.05 -14.58 4.91
CA SER A 18 6.82 -14.68 4.10
C SER A 18 5.85 -13.52 4.33
N GLN A 19 6.35 -12.34 4.72
CA GLN A 19 5.51 -11.15 4.86
C GLN A 19 5.25 -10.52 3.48
N GLU A 20 4.00 -10.14 3.21
CA GLU A 20 3.66 -9.34 2.04
C GLU A 20 4.44 -8.02 2.05
N PHE A 21 4.87 -7.56 0.87
CA PHE A 21 5.41 -6.22 0.73
C PHE A 21 4.27 -5.22 0.97
N GLN A 22 4.41 -4.36 1.98
CA GLN A 22 3.34 -3.44 2.40
C GLN A 22 3.90 -2.18 3.07
N PHE A 23 3.10 -1.12 3.05
CA PHE A 23 3.35 0.12 3.78
C PHE A 23 2.25 0.28 4.82
N GLU A 24 2.62 0.32 6.10
CA GLU A 24 1.66 0.54 7.18
C GLU A 24 2.25 1.35 8.33
N GLU A 25 1.41 2.15 8.97
CA GLU A 25 1.78 2.88 10.17
C GLU A 25 0.52 3.17 10.99
N VAL A 26 0.66 3.16 12.32
CA VAL A 26 -0.33 3.71 13.23
C VAL A 26 0.11 5.12 13.60
N VAL A 27 -0.63 6.12 13.15
CA VAL A 27 -0.34 7.54 13.40
C VAL A 27 -1.15 8.00 14.60
N LYS A 28 -0.45 8.44 15.64
CA LYS A 28 -1.06 9.05 16.83
C LYS A 28 -1.37 10.51 16.54
N MET A 29 -2.56 10.93 16.96
CA MET A 29 -3.06 12.30 16.85
C MET A 29 -3.39 12.81 18.26
N ASP A 30 -3.82 14.07 18.35
CA ASP A 30 -4.40 14.61 19.57
C ASP A 30 -5.62 13.77 20.01
N SER A 31 -5.66 13.39 21.29
CA SER A 31 -6.71 12.52 21.86
C SER A 31 -8.10 13.15 21.87
N THR A 32 -8.21 14.46 21.67
CA THR A 32 -9.48 15.19 21.54
C THR A 32 -10.13 15.04 20.16
N ILE A 33 -9.37 14.57 19.15
CA ILE A 33 -9.91 14.34 17.80
C ILE A 33 -10.68 13.02 17.79
N THR A 34 -11.97 13.09 17.45
CA THR A 34 -12.89 11.95 17.45
C THR A 34 -12.71 11.05 16.23
N LYS A 35 -13.14 9.78 16.35
CA LYS A 35 -13.25 8.82 15.23
C LYS A 35 -14.02 9.41 14.06
N GLU A 36 -15.15 10.08 14.31
CA GLU A 36 -16.00 10.67 13.27
C GLU A 36 -15.27 11.76 12.48
N GLU A 37 -14.56 12.65 13.17
CA GLU A 37 -13.77 13.70 12.54
C GLU A 37 -12.66 13.11 11.66
N LEU A 38 -11.91 12.12 12.16
CA LEU A 38 -10.88 11.44 11.37
C LEU A 38 -11.47 10.67 10.18
N TYR A 39 -12.63 10.04 10.35
CA TYR A 39 -13.34 9.36 9.27
C TYR A 39 -13.69 10.34 8.15
N ASN A 40 -14.23 11.51 8.50
CA ASN A 40 -14.60 12.53 7.52
C ASN A 40 -13.39 13.06 6.75
N ARG A 41 -12.26 13.34 7.44
CA ARG A 41 -11.00 13.74 6.80
C ARG A 41 -10.50 12.68 5.83
N ALA A 42 -10.43 11.42 6.27
CA ALA A 42 -9.96 10.30 5.46
C ALA A 42 -10.88 10.06 4.24
N ARG A 43 -12.20 10.17 4.41
CA ARG A 43 -13.17 10.01 3.32
C ARG A 43 -13.03 11.09 2.26
N ILE A 44 -12.83 12.34 2.66
CA ILE A 44 -12.62 13.45 1.72
C ILE A 44 -11.33 13.25 0.94
N TRP A 45 -10.25 12.95 1.67
CA TRP A 45 -8.96 12.67 1.06
C TRP A 45 -9.06 11.50 0.06
N ALA A 46 -9.71 10.40 0.43
CA ALA A 46 -9.86 9.24 -0.46
C ALA A 46 -10.64 9.62 -1.73
N ASN A 47 -11.77 10.32 -1.59
CA ASN A 47 -12.54 10.78 -2.74
C ASN A 47 -11.74 11.69 -3.69
N GLN A 48 -10.89 12.56 -3.16
CA GLN A 48 -10.05 13.47 -3.96
C GLN A 48 -8.88 12.74 -4.62
N SER A 49 -8.17 11.91 -3.86
CA SER A 49 -6.93 11.23 -4.28
C SER A 49 -7.15 10.20 -5.37
N PHE A 50 -8.33 9.57 -5.41
CA PHE A 50 -8.57 8.45 -6.30
C PHE A 50 -9.47 8.77 -7.50
N LYS A 51 -10.25 9.86 -7.46
CA LYS A 51 -10.97 10.36 -8.63
C LYS A 51 -10.04 10.74 -9.80
N SER A 52 -8.77 11.07 -9.50
CA SER A 52 -7.80 11.56 -10.48
C SER A 52 -6.87 10.48 -11.08
N LYS A 53 -6.79 9.26 -10.51
CA LYS A 53 -5.67 8.33 -10.78
C LYS A 53 -6.03 7.02 -11.51
N LYS A 54 -7.20 6.91 -12.17
CA LYS A 54 -7.71 5.64 -12.74
C LYS A 54 -7.81 4.52 -11.68
N THR A 55 -8.11 4.92 -10.45
CA THR A 55 -8.27 4.03 -9.29
C THR A 55 -9.75 3.96 -8.93
N SER A 56 -10.25 2.77 -8.64
CA SER A 56 -11.60 2.56 -8.12
C SER A 56 -11.58 2.53 -6.59
N VAL A 57 -12.23 3.49 -5.94
CA VAL A 57 -12.49 3.43 -4.49
C VAL A 57 -13.86 2.85 -4.28
N ASN A 58 -13.92 1.72 -3.59
CA ASN A 58 -15.15 1.22 -3.00
C ASN A 58 -15.11 1.58 -1.51
N ILE A 59 -15.81 2.64 -1.13
CA ILE A 59 -15.94 3.04 0.28
C ILE A 59 -16.97 2.11 0.91
N GLU A 60 -16.52 1.11 1.64
CA GLU A 60 -17.40 -0.01 2.02
C GLU A 60 -17.88 -0.01 3.49
N ASP A 61 -17.34 0.77 4.43
CA ASP A 61 -17.88 0.73 5.81
C ASP A 61 -17.73 1.99 6.69
N LYS A 62 -18.84 2.72 6.90
CA LYS A 62 -18.89 3.87 7.82
C LYS A 62 -18.98 3.46 9.30
N GLU A 63 -19.59 2.32 9.61
CA GLU A 63 -19.86 1.90 10.99
C GLU A 63 -18.56 1.45 11.67
N ASP A 64 -17.75 0.65 10.97
CA ASP A 64 -16.48 0.14 11.50
C ASP A 64 -15.35 1.18 11.49
N GLY A 65 -15.55 2.31 10.80
CA GLY A 65 -14.53 3.36 10.66
C GLY A 65 -13.40 2.93 9.73
N GLU A 66 -13.76 2.23 8.66
CA GLU A 66 -12.85 1.72 7.66
C GLU A 66 -13.11 2.37 6.30
N ILE A 67 -12.04 2.72 5.60
CA ILE A 67 -12.10 3.15 4.21
C ILE A 67 -11.18 2.25 3.42
N ALA A 68 -11.77 1.42 2.55
CA ALA A 68 -11.06 0.54 1.64
C ALA A 68 -11.00 1.14 0.22
N GLY A 69 -10.03 0.71 -0.58
CA GLY A 69 -9.89 1.09 -1.98
C GLY A 69 -8.97 0.16 -2.74
N VAL A 70 -9.15 0.08 -4.07
CA VAL A 70 -8.34 -0.76 -4.95
C VAL A 70 -7.76 0.08 -6.08
N GLY A 71 -6.44 0.22 -6.11
CA GLY A 71 -5.73 0.99 -7.14
C GLY A 71 -4.94 0.12 -8.09
N VAL A 72 -4.53 0.73 -9.20
CA VAL A 72 -3.66 0.12 -10.21
C VAL A 72 -2.54 1.08 -10.55
N ILE A 73 -1.30 0.59 -10.50
CA ILE A 73 -0.11 1.28 -11.00
C ILE A 73 0.21 0.68 -12.37
N ASP A 74 0.25 1.51 -13.42
CA ASP A 74 0.77 1.08 -14.72
C ASP A 74 2.30 1.10 -14.65
N TYR A 75 2.91 -0.08 -14.45
CA TYR A 75 4.36 -0.20 -14.39
C TYR A 75 4.94 -0.38 -15.80
N ARG A 76 5.74 0.62 -16.17
CA ARG A 76 6.55 0.68 -17.38
C ARG A 76 7.96 1.07 -17.00
N THR A 77 8.95 0.46 -17.63
CA THR A 77 10.36 0.71 -17.30
C THR A 77 11.11 1.28 -18.49
N LYS A 78 11.91 2.32 -18.23
CA LYS A 78 12.84 2.90 -19.20
C LYS A 78 14.25 2.30 -19.05
N LYS A 79 14.42 1.35 -18.13
CA LYS A 79 15.73 0.75 -17.85
C LYS A 79 16.05 -0.33 -18.89
N ASN A 80 17.31 -0.38 -19.30
CA ASN A 80 17.80 -1.29 -20.34
C ASN A 80 18.52 -2.50 -19.73
N TYR A 81 17.81 -3.34 -18.96
CA TYR A 81 18.31 -4.66 -18.56
C TYR A 81 17.60 -5.77 -19.36
N LEU A 82 18.24 -6.93 -19.45
CA LEU A 82 17.70 -8.07 -20.19
C LEU A 82 16.35 -8.48 -19.59
N GLY A 83 15.31 -8.53 -20.43
CA GLY A 83 13.96 -8.90 -20.00
C GLY A 83 13.12 -7.77 -19.36
N ALA A 84 13.60 -6.52 -19.37
CA ALA A 84 12.88 -5.38 -18.78
C ALA A 84 11.47 -5.17 -19.34
N SER A 85 11.28 -5.37 -20.65
CA SER A 85 9.96 -5.27 -21.30
C SER A 85 8.99 -6.41 -20.92
N CYS A 86 9.50 -7.51 -20.36
CA CYS A 86 8.74 -8.73 -20.08
C CYS A 86 8.05 -8.70 -18.72
N ILE A 87 8.47 -7.77 -17.88
CA ILE A 87 7.92 -7.53 -16.56
C ILE A 87 7.14 -6.22 -16.49
N GLU A 88 6.98 -5.50 -17.60
CA GLU A 88 6.05 -4.37 -17.62
C GLU A 88 4.62 -4.89 -17.45
N GLY A 89 3.75 -4.14 -16.78
CA GLY A 89 2.37 -4.54 -16.60
C GLY A 89 1.69 -3.83 -15.43
N PRO A 90 0.38 -4.04 -15.25
CA PRO A 90 -0.33 -3.46 -14.12
C PRO A 90 0.12 -4.10 -12.79
N ILE A 91 0.23 -3.26 -11.77
CA ILE A 91 0.35 -3.66 -10.37
C ILE A 91 -0.91 -3.20 -9.66
N SER A 92 -1.81 -4.14 -9.32
CA SER A 92 -2.96 -3.81 -8.48
C SER A 92 -2.56 -3.79 -7.02
N TYR A 93 -3.17 -2.92 -6.22
CA TYR A 93 -2.93 -2.84 -4.78
C TYR A 93 -4.20 -2.50 -4.03
N LYS A 94 -4.23 -2.84 -2.74
CA LYS A 94 -5.29 -2.47 -1.81
C LYS A 94 -4.82 -1.36 -0.89
N MET A 95 -5.75 -0.50 -0.51
CA MET A 95 -5.55 0.52 0.51
C MET A 95 -6.65 0.40 1.55
N ASN A 96 -6.27 0.43 2.82
CA ASN A 96 -7.20 0.49 3.95
C ASN A 96 -6.78 1.62 4.90
N ILE A 97 -7.77 2.37 5.38
CA ILE A 97 -7.61 3.35 6.46
C ILE A 97 -8.57 2.99 7.57
N TYR A 98 -8.04 2.79 8.77
CA TYR A 98 -8.81 2.50 9.97
C TYR A 98 -8.71 3.67 10.94
N VAL A 99 -9.84 4.14 11.45
CA VAL A 99 -9.86 5.27 12.38
C VAL A 99 -10.41 4.89 13.76
N LYS A 100 -9.79 5.47 14.79
CA LYS A 100 -10.23 5.42 16.19
C LYS A 100 -10.01 6.80 16.82
N ASP A 101 -10.54 7.04 18.01
CA ASP A 101 -10.28 8.30 18.71
C ASP A 101 -8.76 8.52 18.89
N GLY A 102 -8.31 9.71 18.49
CA GLY A 102 -6.93 10.14 18.58
C GLY A 102 -5.91 9.34 17.76
N ARG A 103 -6.33 8.45 16.85
CA ARG A 103 -5.38 7.72 15.98
C ARG A 103 -6.00 7.15 14.73
N TYR A 104 -5.18 6.95 13.71
CA TYR A 104 -5.56 6.17 12.54
C TYR A 104 -4.43 5.22 12.15
N LYS A 105 -4.78 4.17 11.42
CA LYS A 105 -3.84 3.27 10.75
C LYS A 105 -4.09 3.36 9.26
N TYR A 106 -3.04 3.43 8.46
CA TYR A 106 -3.14 3.17 7.02
C TYR A 106 -2.41 1.88 6.66
N GLN A 107 -2.86 1.25 5.59
CA GLN A 107 -2.21 0.11 4.95
C GLN A 107 -2.28 0.27 3.44
N PHE A 108 -1.16 0.15 2.75
CA PHE A 108 -1.08 -0.11 1.32
C PHE A 108 -0.43 -1.48 1.14
N HIS A 109 -1.16 -2.44 0.61
CA HIS A 109 -0.78 -3.85 0.68
C HIS A 109 -1.30 -4.65 -0.51
N THR A 110 -0.94 -5.94 -0.55
CA THR A 110 -1.32 -6.87 -1.61
C THR A 110 -1.00 -6.30 -3.00
N PHE A 111 0.24 -5.85 -3.18
CA PHE A 111 0.74 -5.44 -4.48
C PHE A 111 0.86 -6.68 -5.37
N GLU A 112 -0.08 -6.86 -6.30
CA GLU A 112 -0.10 -7.99 -7.22
C GLU A 112 0.37 -7.52 -8.60
N HIS A 113 1.54 -7.99 -9.01
CA HIS A 113 2.11 -7.71 -10.33
C HIS A 113 1.66 -8.76 -11.35
N LYS A 114 1.08 -8.27 -12.45
CA LYS A 114 0.74 -9.07 -13.64
C LYS A 114 1.54 -8.54 -14.82
N GLY A 115 2.48 -9.34 -15.30
CA GLY A 115 3.27 -8.99 -16.46
C GLY A 115 2.43 -8.88 -17.71
N SER A 116 2.91 -8.11 -18.65
CA SER A 116 2.39 -7.97 -20.00
C SER A 116 3.22 -8.84 -20.96
N ARG A 117 2.61 -9.20 -22.08
CA ARG A 117 3.33 -9.87 -23.17
C ARG A 117 4.10 -8.79 -23.95
N GLY A 118 5.35 -8.54 -23.55
CA GLY A 118 6.27 -7.68 -24.28
C GLY A 118 6.60 -8.26 -25.67
N ALA A 119 7.06 -7.41 -26.60
CA ALA A 119 7.54 -7.88 -27.90
C ALA A 119 8.72 -8.85 -27.68
N ASN A 120 8.59 -10.06 -28.24
CA ASN A 120 9.58 -11.15 -28.14
C ASN A 120 9.81 -11.73 -26.73
N CYS A 121 8.84 -11.62 -25.81
CA CYS A 121 8.90 -12.39 -24.58
C CYS A 121 7.56 -12.87 -24.03
N SER A 122 7.65 -13.95 -23.26
CA SER A 122 6.54 -14.50 -22.50
C SER A 122 6.16 -13.58 -21.35
N ARG A 123 4.87 -13.58 -21.01
CA ARG A 123 4.35 -12.90 -19.81
C ARG A 123 5.06 -13.43 -18.57
N LEU A 124 5.65 -12.53 -17.78
CA LEU A 124 6.21 -12.87 -16.48
C LEU A 124 5.39 -12.24 -15.36
N ASP A 125 4.59 -13.05 -14.69
CA ASP A 125 3.84 -12.64 -13.50
C ASP A 125 4.70 -12.87 -12.27
N LEU A 126 4.85 -11.83 -11.45
CA LEU A 126 5.48 -11.96 -10.13
C LEU A 126 4.44 -12.23 -9.04
N GLY A 127 3.15 -12.08 -9.34
CA GLY A 127 2.08 -12.30 -8.39
C GLY A 127 2.10 -11.29 -7.24
N VAL A 128 1.63 -11.70 -6.07
CA VAL A 128 1.67 -10.87 -4.85
C VAL A 128 3.11 -10.72 -4.39
N LEU A 129 3.60 -9.49 -4.38
CA LEU A 129 4.96 -9.15 -4.01
C LEU A 129 5.18 -9.33 -2.50
N ARG A 130 6.32 -9.91 -2.15
CA ARG A 130 6.73 -10.18 -0.77
C ARG A 130 7.95 -9.36 -0.41
N TYR A 131 8.17 -9.17 0.89
CA TYR A 131 9.37 -8.52 1.36
C TYR A 131 10.59 -9.44 1.16
N GLU A 132 11.50 -9.05 0.27
CA GLU A 132 12.70 -9.81 -0.08
C GLU A 132 13.92 -8.88 -0.12
N PRO A 133 14.54 -8.54 1.03
CA PRO A 133 15.60 -7.53 1.10
C PRO A 133 16.91 -7.97 0.43
N GLU A 134 17.15 -9.28 0.34
CA GLU A 134 18.33 -9.88 -0.29
C GLU A 134 18.14 -10.09 -1.81
N ASN A 135 16.95 -9.78 -2.35
CA ASN A 135 16.69 -9.96 -3.77
C ASN A 135 17.41 -8.88 -4.58
N THR A 136 18.32 -9.32 -5.44
CA THR A 136 19.16 -8.46 -6.29
C THR A 136 18.72 -8.48 -7.75
N ASP A 137 17.62 -9.15 -8.08
CA ASP A 137 17.05 -9.14 -9.42
C ASP A 137 16.66 -7.71 -9.81
N LYS A 138 17.20 -7.24 -10.93
CA LYS A 138 17.05 -5.84 -11.37
C LYS A 138 15.59 -5.50 -11.65
N GLY A 139 14.81 -6.47 -12.11
CA GLY A 139 13.38 -6.31 -12.39
C GLY A 139 12.58 -6.16 -11.12
N PHE A 140 12.77 -7.08 -10.17
CA PHE A 140 12.14 -7.02 -8.86
C PHE A 140 12.47 -5.71 -8.14
N VAL A 141 13.76 -5.34 -8.07
CA VAL A 141 14.21 -4.10 -7.44
C VAL A 141 13.61 -2.87 -8.13
N ASP A 142 13.48 -2.85 -9.45
CA ASP A 142 12.86 -1.75 -10.18
C ASP A 142 11.36 -1.60 -9.86
N ILE A 143 10.63 -2.71 -9.77
CA ILE A 143 9.22 -2.75 -9.39
C ILE A 143 9.04 -2.21 -7.96
N ILE A 144 9.84 -2.68 -7.00
CA ILE A 144 9.77 -2.22 -5.61
C ILE A 144 10.03 -0.71 -5.50
N ASN A 145 11.04 -0.21 -6.22
CA ASN A 145 11.31 1.24 -6.27
C ASN A 145 10.13 2.00 -6.88
N LYS A 146 9.56 1.52 -7.98
CA LYS A 146 8.39 2.16 -8.61
C LYS A 146 7.20 2.27 -7.65
N ILE A 147 6.90 1.18 -6.92
CA ILE A 147 5.83 1.17 -5.94
C ILE A 147 6.14 2.17 -4.82
N THR A 148 7.37 2.15 -4.31
CA THR A 148 7.82 3.06 -3.23
C THR A 148 7.69 4.52 -3.63
N ASP A 149 8.17 4.88 -4.83
CA ASP A 149 8.08 6.24 -5.39
C ASP A 149 6.63 6.68 -5.62
N PHE A 150 5.74 5.73 -5.92
CA PHE A 150 4.32 6.01 -6.11
C PHE A 150 3.57 6.18 -4.78
N VAL A 151 3.82 5.31 -3.81
CA VAL A 151 3.06 5.24 -2.55
C VAL A 151 3.52 6.29 -1.54
N ASN A 152 4.81 6.59 -1.44
CA ASN A 152 5.33 7.54 -0.45
C ASN A 152 4.70 8.95 -0.55
N PRO A 153 4.55 9.56 -1.74
CA PRO A 153 3.85 10.84 -1.86
C PRO A 153 2.37 10.75 -1.45
N ILE A 154 1.70 9.63 -1.71
CA ILE A 154 0.31 9.40 -1.33
C ILE A 154 0.18 9.31 0.20
N ILE A 155 1.11 8.62 0.86
CA ILE A 155 1.18 8.56 2.32
C ILE A 155 1.41 9.97 2.91
N SER A 156 2.34 10.74 2.32
CA SER A 156 2.62 12.10 2.77
C SER A 156 1.39 13.00 2.65
N ASP A 157 0.68 12.91 1.52
CA ASP A 157 -0.56 13.65 1.29
C ASP A 157 -1.68 13.23 2.25
N LEU A 158 -1.85 11.93 2.50
CA LEU A 158 -2.77 11.42 3.52
C LEU A 158 -2.44 12.01 4.90
N LYS A 159 -1.18 11.94 5.32
CA LYS A 159 -0.73 12.49 6.60
C LYS A 159 -1.00 14.00 6.69
N SER A 160 -0.80 14.73 5.60
CA SER A 160 -1.15 16.16 5.53
C SER A 160 -2.66 16.39 5.68
N ALA A 161 -3.49 15.65 4.94
CA ALA A 161 -4.94 15.77 4.98
C ALA A 161 -5.52 15.43 6.36
N MET A 162 -4.98 14.41 7.03
CA MET A 162 -5.42 13.99 8.37
C MET A 162 -5.08 15.01 9.46
N ASN A 163 -4.12 15.91 9.24
CA ASN A 163 -3.79 17.00 10.16
C ASN A 163 -4.66 18.25 9.98
N LYS A 164 -5.32 18.42 8.83
CA LYS A 164 -6.22 19.55 8.58
C LYS A 164 -7.56 19.30 9.24
N LYS A 165 -8.10 20.28 9.97
CA LYS A 165 -9.47 20.17 10.52
C LYS A 165 -10.47 20.04 9.38
N TYR A 166 -11.46 19.18 9.56
CA TYR A 166 -12.58 19.12 8.64
C TYR A 166 -13.44 20.37 8.89
N GLU A 167 -13.53 21.21 7.86
CA GLU A 167 -14.44 22.35 7.86
C GLU A 167 -15.64 21.98 6.99
N VAL A 168 -16.80 21.82 7.61
CA VAL A 168 -18.07 21.78 6.88
C VAL A 168 -18.26 23.17 6.28
N SER A 169 -18.46 23.27 4.97
CA SER A 169 -18.92 24.53 4.34
C SER A 169 -20.13 25.02 5.10
N LYS A 170 -19.99 26.15 5.81
CA LYS A 170 -21.10 26.79 6.53
C LYS A 170 -22.04 27.54 5.59
N ASP A 171 -21.72 27.59 4.31
CA ASP A 171 -22.61 28.08 3.26
C ASP A 171 -23.49 26.93 2.79
N TRP A 172 -24.60 26.74 3.50
CA TRP A 172 -25.80 26.05 3.05
C TRP A 172 -27.01 26.94 3.31
#